data_AF-A0A077ZIA3-F1
#
_entry.id   AF-A0A077ZIA3-F1
#
_cell.length_a   1.000
_cell.length_b   1.000
_cell.length_c   1.000
_cell.angle_alpha   90.00
_cell.angle_beta   90.00
_cell.angle_gamma   90.00
#
_symmetry.space_group_name_H-M   'P 1'
#
loop_
_entity.id
_entity.type
_entity.pdbx_description
1 polymer ?
#
loop_
_entity_poly.entity_id
_entity_poly.type
_entity_poly.pdbx_seq_one_letter_code
_entity_poly.pdbx_strand_id
1 'polypeptide(L)'
;MTPRTAWRRRRPPCGARDAALSRPRLADEVTSLMMRDPAPAIEALTDGISMDKSLDLRLIPEYDGTAKQSIAEWLEKVELVCKLRGIDNIAEVIPLRLTDGAFAVYLQLSDDERKSPPRLKDALLAAFAVDPYDAYEE
;
A
#
# COMPACT_ATOMS: atom_id res chain seq x y z
N MET A 1 10.98 28.78 44.18
CA MET A 1 11.00 30.16 43.63
C MET A 1 10.49 30.13 42.20
N THR A 2 9.51 31.00 41.94
CA THR A 2 8.95 31.50 40.66
C THR A 2 8.29 30.55 39.63
N PRO A 3 7.19 31.00 38.96
CA PRO A 3 6.12 30.12 38.48
C PRO A 3 5.69 30.32 37.01
N ARG A 4 4.71 29.50 36.58
CA ARG A 4 3.58 29.79 35.66
C ARG A 4 3.82 30.41 34.28
N THR A 5 3.30 29.73 33.27
CA THR A 5 2.49 30.38 32.23
C THR A 5 1.31 29.50 31.86
N ALA A 6 0.11 29.96 32.22
CA ALA A 6 -1.17 29.37 31.89
C ALA A 6 -1.84 30.19 30.80
N TRP A 7 -2.20 29.57 29.68
CA TRP A 7 -3.06 30.18 28.65
C TRP A 7 -4.49 29.66 28.81
N ARG A 8 -5.32 30.46 29.50
CA ARG A 8 -6.79 30.39 29.37
C ARG A 8 -7.19 31.30 28.21
N ARG A 9 -7.91 30.77 27.22
CA ARG A 9 -8.90 31.57 26.46
C ARG A 9 -10.29 31.05 26.79
N ARG A 10 -11.07 31.88 27.47
CA ARG A 10 -12.51 31.72 27.72
C ARG A 10 -13.26 32.70 26.81
N ARG A 11 -14.36 32.20 26.22
CA ARG A 11 -15.66 32.87 25.90
C ARG A 11 -15.64 33.96 24.80
N PRO A 12 -16.74 34.12 24.02
CA PRO A 12 -18.04 34.60 24.52
C PRO A 12 -19.28 33.81 24.04
N PRO A 13 -20.40 33.83 24.80
CA PRO A 13 -21.75 33.52 24.31
C PRO A 13 -22.57 34.82 24.12
N CYS A 14 -23.25 34.97 22.99
CA CYS A 14 -24.34 35.93 22.71
C CYS A 14 -24.99 35.40 21.42
N GLY A 15 -26.30 35.37 21.19
CA GLY A 15 -27.40 36.19 21.68
C GLY A 15 -28.37 36.26 20.50
N ALA A 16 -29.62 35.91 20.75
CA ALA A 16 -30.71 35.85 19.78
C ALA A 16 -30.88 37.15 18.97
N ARG A 17 -31.31 37.02 17.71
CA ARG A 17 -32.05 38.07 17.01
C ARG A 17 -33.16 37.46 16.15
N ASP A 18 -34.35 37.91 16.51
CA ASP A 18 -35.68 37.81 15.94
C ASP A 18 -35.84 38.16 14.46
N ALA A 19 -37.09 37.95 14.01
CA ALA A 19 -37.78 38.43 12.81
C ALA A 19 -37.70 37.48 11.60
N ALA A 20 -38.67 36.57 11.42
CA ALA A 20 -40.02 36.84 10.90
C ALA A 20 -40.01 37.59 9.56
N LEU A 21 -40.32 36.88 8.47
CA LEU A 21 -41.43 37.21 7.56
C LEU A 21 -41.53 36.18 6.41
N SER A 22 -42.77 35.73 6.19
CA SER A 22 -43.37 35.42 4.88
C SER A 22 -42.87 34.22 4.05
N ARG A 23 -43.58 33.09 4.27
CA ARG A 23 -44.30 32.22 3.29
C ARG A 23 -44.31 32.68 1.80
N PRO A 24 -44.74 31.81 0.84
CA PRO A 24 -44.53 30.36 0.65
C PRO A 24 -44.33 29.97 -0.86
N ARG A 25 -44.36 28.66 -1.16
CA ARG A 25 -45.05 28.03 -2.33
C ARG A 25 -44.20 27.65 -3.57
N LEU A 26 -43.79 26.38 -3.56
CA LEU A 26 -44.21 25.35 -4.55
C LEU A 26 -43.91 25.67 -6.03
N ALA A 27 -42.70 25.33 -6.51
CA ALA A 27 -42.45 25.08 -7.95
C ALA A 27 -41.08 24.46 -8.32
N ASP A 28 -40.08 24.33 -7.43
CA ASP A 28 -38.68 24.15 -7.92
C ASP A 28 -38.05 22.75 -7.78
N GLU A 29 -38.79 21.70 -7.42
CA GLU A 29 -38.17 20.37 -7.20
C GLU A 29 -37.73 19.66 -8.50
N VAL A 30 -38.11 20.16 -9.68
CA VAL A 30 -37.86 19.47 -10.96
C VAL A 30 -36.65 19.98 -11.76
N THR A 31 -35.98 21.05 -11.32
CA THR A 31 -34.90 21.68 -12.12
C THR A 31 -33.50 21.59 -11.48
N SER A 32 -33.38 21.33 -10.18
CA SER A 32 -32.05 21.25 -9.53
C SER A 32 -31.34 19.89 -9.68
N LEU A 33 -32.00 18.84 -10.18
CA LEU A 33 -31.33 17.54 -10.42
C LEU A 33 -30.46 17.54 -11.69
N MET A 34 -30.52 18.61 -12.50
CA MET A 34 -29.78 18.75 -13.77
C MET A 34 -28.41 19.44 -13.65
N MET A 35 -27.83 19.61 -12.45
CA MET A 35 -26.48 20.19 -12.25
C MET A 35 -25.51 19.28 -11.48
N ARG A 36 -25.37 18.01 -11.88
CA ARG A 36 -24.23 17.19 -11.48
C ARG A 36 -23.56 16.56 -12.70
N ASP A 37 -22.77 17.40 -13.33
CA ASP A 37 -21.73 17.06 -14.31
C ASP A 37 -20.67 16.08 -13.75
N PRO A 38 -19.96 15.37 -14.64
CA PRO A 38 -19.76 13.93 -14.53
C PRO A 38 -18.27 13.52 -14.40
N ALA A 39 -17.97 12.51 -13.59
CA ALA A 39 -16.69 11.78 -13.59
C ALA A 39 -16.81 10.51 -12.71
N PRO A 40 -16.10 9.43 -13.03
CA PRO A 40 -16.74 8.19 -13.49
C PRO A 40 -16.97 7.17 -12.37
N ALA A 41 -18.17 6.59 -12.34
CA ALA A 41 -18.50 5.38 -11.58
C ALA A 41 -17.94 4.12 -12.28
N ILE A 42 -16.64 4.13 -12.54
CA ILE A 42 -15.85 2.92 -12.79
C ILE A 42 -15.11 2.67 -11.47
N GLU A 43 -14.89 1.41 -11.06
CA GLU A 43 -14.32 1.00 -9.77
C GLU A 43 -15.32 0.63 -8.65
N ALA A 44 -16.51 0.12 -9.01
CA ALA A 44 -17.44 -0.53 -8.06
C ALA A 44 -17.78 -2.00 -8.42
N LEU A 45 -16.95 -2.67 -9.23
CA LEU A 45 -17.20 -4.05 -9.70
C LEU A 45 -15.94 -4.94 -9.68
N THR A 46 -15.25 -5.02 -8.55
CA THR A 46 -14.25 -6.08 -8.31
C THR A 46 -14.35 -6.62 -6.88
N ASP A 47 -15.58 -6.89 -6.43
CA ASP A 47 -15.84 -7.68 -5.21
C ASP A 47 -16.61 -8.92 -5.65
N GLY A 48 -15.88 -9.94 -6.14
CA GLY A 48 -16.52 -11.05 -6.84
C GLY A 48 -15.59 -12.05 -7.52
N ILE A 49 -14.38 -12.30 -7.01
CA ILE A 49 -13.63 -13.51 -7.34
C ILE A 49 -13.16 -14.14 -6.04
N SER A 50 -14.10 -14.76 -5.33
CA SER A 50 -13.80 -15.86 -4.41
C SER A 50 -13.48 -17.10 -5.26
N MET A 51 -12.42 -17.04 -6.07
CA MET A 51 -11.67 -18.25 -6.37
C MET A 51 -11.01 -18.62 -5.04
N ASP A 52 -11.20 -19.82 -4.56
CA ASP A 52 -10.34 -20.53 -3.63
C ASP A 52 -8.86 -20.17 -3.90
N LYS A 53 -8.36 -19.10 -3.23
CA LYS A 53 -7.10 -18.40 -3.56
C LYS A 53 -5.91 -19.18 -3.04
N SER A 54 -5.78 -20.43 -3.43
CA SER A 54 -4.55 -21.17 -3.19
C SER A 54 -3.47 -20.59 -4.10
N LEU A 55 -2.41 -20.03 -3.52
CA LEU A 55 -1.21 -19.73 -4.28
C LEU A 55 -0.59 -21.04 -4.74
N ASP A 56 -0.61 -21.29 -6.05
CA ASP A 56 0.28 -22.28 -6.61
C ASP A 56 1.70 -21.70 -6.60
N LEU A 57 2.45 -22.02 -5.54
CA LEU A 57 3.83 -21.58 -5.32
C LEU A 57 4.76 -21.93 -6.49
N ARG A 58 4.39 -22.93 -7.30
CA ARG A 58 5.13 -23.34 -8.51
C ARG A 58 5.22 -22.25 -9.58
N LEU A 59 4.32 -21.27 -9.55
CA LEU A 59 4.32 -20.15 -10.50
C LEU A 59 5.46 -19.17 -10.25
N ILE A 60 5.93 -19.08 -9.02
CA ILE A 60 7.05 -18.24 -8.61
C ILE A 60 8.30 -19.10 -8.71
N PRO A 61 9.35 -18.74 -9.45
CA PRO A 61 10.59 -19.53 -9.46
C PRO A 61 11.26 -19.51 -8.08
N GLU A 62 12.05 -20.52 -7.76
CA GLU A 62 12.91 -20.49 -6.56
C GLU A 62 14.11 -19.56 -6.81
N TYR A 63 14.54 -18.86 -5.78
CA TYR A 63 15.72 -17.99 -5.84
C TYR A 63 16.77 -18.47 -4.86
N ASP A 64 17.89 -18.95 -5.40
CA ASP A 64 19.01 -19.52 -4.65
C ASP A 64 20.06 -18.47 -4.23
N GLY A 65 19.95 -17.24 -4.74
CA GLY A 65 20.95 -16.19 -4.53
C GLY A 65 22.08 -16.21 -5.56
N THR A 66 21.95 -16.99 -6.63
CA THR A 66 22.97 -17.00 -7.70
C THR A 66 22.78 -15.85 -8.67
N ALA A 67 23.90 -15.36 -9.23
CA ALA A 67 23.91 -14.30 -10.25
C ALA A 67 23.27 -14.69 -11.60
N LYS A 68 22.74 -15.93 -11.72
CA LYS A 68 22.05 -16.39 -12.95
C LYS A 68 20.72 -15.70 -13.17
N GLN A 69 20.05 -15.30 -12.09
CA GLN A 69 18.81 -14.55 -12.14
C GLN A 69 19.01 -13.27 -11.33
N SER A 70 18.67 -12.12 -11.92
CA SER A 70 18.71 -10.88 -11.14
C SER A 70 17.62 -10.91 -10.08
N ILE A 71 17.96 -10.51 -8.85
CA ILE A 71 16.99 -10.45 -7.76
C ILE A 71 15.86 -9.45 -8.04
N ALA A 72 16.15 -8.39 -8.80
CA ALA A 72 15.16 -7.41 -9.21
C ALA A 72 14.08 -8.04 -10.10
N GLU A 73 14.47 -8.79 -11.14
CA GLU A 73 13.52 -9.50 -12.01
C GLU A 73 12.76 -10.57 -11.26
N TRP A 74 13.43 -11.27 -10.33
CA TRP A 74 12.76 -12.26 -9.50
C TRP A 74 11.68 -11.63 -8.60
N LEU A 75 12.01 -10.53 -7.91
CA LEU A 75 11.08 -9.79 -7.07
C LEU A 75 9.91 -9.25 -7.88
N GLU A 76 10.15 -8.65 -9.04
CA GLU A 76 9.08 -8.14 -9.91
C GLU A 76 8.09 -9.25 -10.30
N LYS A 77 8.60 -10.45 -10.62
CA LYS A 77 7.76 -11.61 -10.92
C LYS A 77 6.93 -12.05 -9.72
N VAL A 78 7.51 -12.08 -8.52
CA VAL A 78 6.79 -12.40 -7.27
C VAL A 78 5.64 -11.40 -7.07
N GLU A 79 5.92 -10.10 -7.20
CA GLU A 79 4.89 -9.06 -7.04
C GLU A 79 3.74 -9.22 -8.02
N LEU A 80 4.06 -9.49 -9.29
CA LEU A 80 3.06 -9.65 -10.34
C LEU A 80 2.19 -10.88 -10.07
N VAL A 81 2.78 -12.01 -9.67
CA VAL A 81 2.02 -13.22 -9.31
C VAL A 81 1.13 -12.97 -8.08
N CYS A 82 1.64 -12.30 -7.05
CA CYS A 82 0.86 -11.94 -5.86
C CYS A 82 -0.32 -11.03 -6.22
N LYS A 83 -0.12 -10.01 -7.07
CA LYS A 83 -1.20 -9.13 -7.56
C LYS A 83 -2.25 -9.90 -8.35
N LEU A 84 -1.85 -10.81 -9.25
CA LEU A 84 -2.78 -11.64 -10.02
C LEU A 84 -3.58 -12.63 -9.19
N ARG A 85 -3.05 -13.03 -8.02
CA ARG A 85 -3.72 -13.94 -7.07
C ARG A 85 -4.50 -13.20 -5.99
N GLY A 86 -4.40 -11.88 -5.93
CA GLY A 86 -5.05 -11.04 -4.90
C GLY A 86 -4.44 -11.23 -3.52
N ILE A 87 -3.10 -11.26 -3.44
CA ILE A 87 -2.34 -11.36 -2.20
C ILE A 87 -1.55 -10.09 -1.96
N ASP A 88 -1.88 -9.45 -0.85
CA ASP A 88 -1.27 -8.19 -0.42
C ASP A 88 0.02 -8.42 0.40
N ASN A 89 0.13 -9.59 1.05
CA ASN A 89 1.25 -9.93 1.94
C ASN A 89 2.42 -10.60 1.19
N ILE A 90 3.12 -9.83 0.37
CA ILE A 90 4.28 -10.29 -0.41
C ILE A 90 5.39 -10.84 0.50
N ALA A 91 5.54 -10.27 1.70
CA ALA A 91 6.56 -10.65 2.67
C ALA A 91 6.46 -12.09 3.16
N GLU A 92 5.27 -12.71 3.12
CA GLU A 92 5.08 -14.12 3.49
C GLU A 92 5.41 -15.07 2.35
N VAL A 93 5.29 -14.60 1.10
CA VAL A 93 5.50 -15.40 -0.11
C VAL A 93 6.99 -15.51 -0.45
N ILE A 94 7.74 -14.42 -0.25
CA ILE A 94 9.17 -14.37 -0.57
C ILE A 94 9.95 -15.50 0.14
N PRO A 95 9.87 -15.66 1.48
CA PRO A 95 10.63 -16.68 2.21
C PRO A 95 10.32 -18.11 1.79
N LEU A 96 9.10 -18.38 1.27
CA LEU A 96 8.71 -19.71 0.80
C LEU A 96 9.40 -20.11 -0.51
N ARG A 97 9.96 -19.15 -1.24
CA ARG A 97 10.61 -19.37 -2.53
C ARG A 97 12.10 -19.00 -2.52
N LEU A 98 12.61 -18.45 -1.42
CA LEU A 98 14.05 -18.32 -1.19
C LEU A 98 14.66 -19.67 -0.85
N THR A 99 15.76 -20.01 -1.48
CA THR A 99 16.53 -21.23 -1.23
C THR A 99 18.00 -20.88 -0.94
N ASP A 100 18.71 -21.83 -0.32
CA ASP A 100 20.17 -21.78 -0.13
C ASP A 100 20.66 -20.45 0.50
N GLY A 101 21.68 -19.82 -0.07
CA GLY A 101 22.26 -18.55 0.39
C GLY A 101 21.24 -17.41 0.50
N ALA A 102 20.22 -17.35 -0.36
CA ALA A 102 19.18 -16.33 -0.28
C ALA A 102 18.31 -16.45 0.96
N PHE A 103 17.97 -17.69 1.35
CA PHE A 103 17.26 -17.92 2.59
C PHE A 103 18.12 -17.59 3.82
N ALA A 104 19.43 -17.86 3.76
CA ALA A 104 20.35 -17.51 4.83
C ALA A 104 20.47 -15.98 5.05
N VAL A 105 20.43 -15.18 3.98
CA VAL A 105 20.38 -13.70 4.07
C VAL A 105 19.06 -13.25 4.71
N TYR A 106 17.92 -13.81 4.29
CA TYR A 106 16.63 -13.52 4.90
C TYR A 106 16.64 -13.77 6.42
N LEU A 107 17.29 -14.86 6.86
CA LEU A 107 17.46 -15.19 8.28
C LEU A 107 18.40 -14.25 9.06
N GLN A 108 19.18 -13.41 8.40
CA GLN A 108 20.01 -12.39 9.02
C GLN A 108 19.29 -11.04 9.16
N LEU A 109 18.21 -10.81 8.41
CA LEU A 109 17.40 -9.59 8.49
C LEU A 109 16.66 -9.49 9.82
N SER A 110 16.41 -8.27 10.29
CA SER A 110 15.64 -8.00 11.51
C SER A 110 14.14 -8.27 11.29
N ASP A 111 13.40 -8.58 12.36
CA ASP A 111 11.95 -8.79 12.28
C ASP A 111 11.18 -7.62 11.64
N ASP A 112 11.62 -6.38 11.90
CA ASP A 112 11.05 -5.18 11.30
C ASP A 112 11.21 -5.13 9.77
N GLU A 113 12.35 -5.61 9.27
CA GLU A 113 12.65 -5.69 7.83
C GLU A 113 11.83 -6.81 7.19
N ARG A 114 11.72 -7.97 7.85
CA ARG A 114 10.95 -9.11 7.36
C ARG A 114 9.46 -8.85 7.27
N LYS A 115 8.90 -8.06 8.20
CA LYS A 115 7.46 -7.72 8.22
C LYS A 115 7.07 -6.66 7.22
N SER A 116 8.02 -5.84 6.79
CA SER A 116 7.76 -4.69 5.92
C SER A 116 8.13 -5.04 4.47
N PRO A 117 7.15 -5.25 3.56
CA PRO A 117 7.43 -5.60 2.16
C PRO A 117 8.45 -4.71 1.45
N PRO A 118 8.41 -3.36 1.59
CA PRO A 118 9.42 -2.52 0.93
C PRO A 118 10.82 -2.67 1.54
N ARG A 119 10.93 -2.85 2.87
CA ARG A 119 12.23 -3.03 3.54
C ARG A 119 12.84 -4.38 3.21
N LEU A 120 12.03 -5.44 3.19
CA LEU A 120 12.48 -6.77 2.82
C LEU A 120 13.08 -6.76 1.41
N LYS A 121 12.39 -6.15 0.44
CA LYS A 121 12.89 -6.01 -0.93
C LYS A 121 14.19 -5.23 -1.00
N ASP A 122 14.25 -4.09 -0.32
CA ASP A 122 15.43 -3.23 -0.31
C ASP A 122 16.64 -3.95 0.31
N ALA A 123 16.44 -4.69 1.39
CA ALA A 123 17.49 -5.48 2.04
C ALA A 123 17.96 -6.66 1.16
N LEU A 124 17.03 -7.33 0.47
CA LEU A 124 17.37 -8.36 -0.50
C LEU A 124 18.14 -7.78 -1.70
N LEU A 125 17.67 -6.65 -2.25
CA LEU A 125 18.39 -5.94 -3.31
C LEU A 125 19.78 -5.53 -2.83
N ALA A 126 19.92 -4.97 -1.63
CA ALA A 126 21.23 -4.61 -1.10
C ALA A 126 22.18 -5.81 -0.90
N ALA A 127 21.64 -7.00 -0.59
CA ALA A 127 22.44 -8.20 -0.38
C ALA A 127 22.86 -8.91 -1.67
N PHE A 128 22.02 -8.86 -2.72
CA PHE A 128 22.21 -9.61 -3.98
C PHE A 128 22.39 -8.72 -5.20
N ALA A 129 22.30 -7.40 -5.07
CA ALA A 129 22.60 -6.48 -6.17
C ALA A 129 24.06 -6.69 -6.55
N VAL A 130 24.26 -7.34 -7.69
CA VAL A 130 25.51 -7.29 -8.43
C VAL A 130 25.70 -5.83 -8.80
N ASP A 131 26.81 -5.25 -8.33
CA ASP A 131 27.15 -3.88 -8.65
C ASP A 131 27.18 -3.74 -10.19
N PRO A 132 26.46 -2.77 -10.79
CA PRO A 132 26.47 -2.59 -12.24
C PRO A 132 27.86 -2.24 -12.81
N TYR A 133 28.88 -1.99 -11.96
CA TYR A 133 30.28 -1.79 -12.33
C TYR A 133 31.20 -3.00 -12.15
N ASP A 134 30.71 -4.16 -11.68
CA ASP A 134 31.51 -5.42 -11.66
C ASP A 134 31.80 -5.96 -13.08
N ALA A 135 31.28 -5.31 -14.13
CA ALA A 135 31.43 -5.68 -15.53
C ALA A 135 32.76 -5.21 -16.19
N TYR A 136 33.86 -5.04 -15.44
CA TYR A 136 35.17 -4.57 -15.97
C TYR A 136 36.39 -5.39 -15.55
N GLU A 137 36.25 -6.71 -15.37
CA GLU A 137 37.41 -7.60 -15.28
C GLU A 137 37.31 -8.69 -16.37
N GLU A 138 37.83 -8.39 -17.56
CA GLU A 138 38.33 -9.36 -18.55
C GLU A 138 39.83 -9.17 -18.73
#